data_AF-A0A2T4CSM4-F1
#
_entry.id   AF-A0A2T4CSM4-F1
#
_cell.length_a   1.000
_cell.length_b   1.000
_cell.length_c   1.000
_cell.angle_alpha   90.00
_cell.angle_beta   90.00
_cell.angle_gamma   90.00
#
_symmetry.space_group_name_H-M   'P 1'
#
loop_
_entity.id
_entity.type
_entity.pdbx_description
1 polymer ?
#
loop_
_entity_poly.entity_id
_entity_poly.type
_entity_poly.pdbx_seq_one_letter_code
_entity_poly.pdbx_strand_id
1 'polypeptide(L)'
;MAVQLFSKKLIISIVSVIVCSALLALLIADWLGESSSRNRNELYQNLLERSGQLNRDLPKLLDRQTRFERAEVNNYGMRFVYSLINIDKFQYKESQLKEQIEPQMLRFYCSDPGLKYFRIH
;
A
#
# COMPACT_ATOMS: atom_id res chain seq x y z
N MET A 1 52.71 47.86 -21.19
CA MET A 1 51.62 48.13 -20.22
C MET A 1 50.23 47.64 -20.69
N ALA A 2 49.90 47.73 -21.99
CA ALA A 2 48.58 47.32 -22.52
C ALA A 2 48.25 45.82 -22.39
N VAL A 3 49.24 44.92 -22.55
CA VAL A 3 49.04 43.46 -22.47
C VAL A 3 48.60 43.00 -21.07
N GLN A 4 49.13 43.62 -20.01
CA GLN A 4 48.75 43.29 -18.63
C GLN A 4 47.36 43.81 -18.23
N LEU A 5 46.85 44.84 -18.91
CA LEU A 5 45.49 45.34 -18.69
C LEU A 5 44.46 44.44 -19.39
N PHE A 6 44.81 43.87 -20.54
CA PHE A 6 43.94 42.96 -21.29
C PHE A 6 43.75 41.62 -20.57
N SER A 7 44.81 41.02 -20.04
CA SER A 7 44.73 39.78 -19.26
C SER A 7 43.92 39.95 -17.97
N LYS A 8 44.04 41.10 -17.28
CA LYS A 8 43.22 41.42 -16.10
C LYS A 8 41.73 41.55 -16.43
N LYS A 9 41.38 42.19 -17.55
CA LYS A 9 39.98 42.31 -18.00
C LYS A 9 39.38 40.95 -18.37
N LEU A 10 40.16 40.06 -19.00
CA LEU A 10 39.74 38.70 -19.29
C LEU A 10 39.47 37.88 -18.02
N ILE A 11 40.37 37.95 -17.04
CA ILE A 11 40.18 37.25 -15.76
C ILE A 11 38.93 37.76 -15.03
N ILE A 12 38.72 39.07 -14.98
CA ILE A 12 37.52 39.66 -14.35
C ILE A 12 36.25 39.19 -15.06
N SER A 13 36.25 39.16 -16.40
CA SER A 13 35.10 38.69 -17.18
C SER A 13 34.79 37.22 -16.93
N ILE A 14 35.81 36.37 -16.79
CA ILE A 14 35.61 34.94 -16.51
C ILE A 14 35.04 34.77 -15.10
N VAL A 15 35.61 35.46 -14.11
CA VAL A 15 35.12 35.42 -12.73
C VAL A 15 33.68 35.92 -12.64
N SER A 16 33.33 37.01 -13.33
CA SER A 16 31.96 37.54 -13.31
C SER A 16 30.95 36.57 -13.91
N VAL A 17 31.32 35.86 -14.99
CA VAL A 17 30.46 34.85 -15.61
C VAL A 17 30.24 33.67 -14.67
N ILE A 18 31.28 33.20 -13.97
CA ILE A 18 31.18 32.12 -12.99
C ILE A 18 30.29 32.51 -11.81
N VAL A 19 30.45 33.73 -11.30
CA VAL A 19 29.62 34.22 -10.19
C VAL A 19 28.16 34.37 -10.62
N CYS A 20 27.91 34.92 -11.81
CA CYS A 20 26.55 35.05 -12.34
C CYS A 20 25.90 33.68 -12.56
N SER A 21 26.62 32.71 -13.12
CA SER A 21 26.07 31.37 -13.34
C SER A 21 25.79 30.63 -12.03
N ALA A 22 26.66 30.78 -11.02
CA ALA A 22 26.44 30.21 -9.69
C ALA A 22 25.20 30.82 -9.01
N LEU A 23 25.03 32.15 -9.08
CA LEU A 23 23.85 32.82 -8.55
C LEU A 23 22.57 32.38 -9.28
N LEU A 24 22.61 32.26 -10.61
CA LEU A 24 21.48 31.79 -11.40
C LEU A 24 21.09 30.36 -11.04
N ALA A 25 22.08 29.48 -10.83
CA ALA A 25 21.86 28.10 -10.44
C ALA A 25 21.20 27.99 -9.05
N LEU A 26 21.61 28.83 -8.09
CA LEU A 26 20.99 28.88 -6.76
C LEU A 26 19.53 29.33 -6.82
N LEU A 27 19.22 30.36 -7.61
CA LEU A 27 17.85 30.84 -7.78
C LEU A 27 16.93 29.79 -8.43
N ILE A 28 17.44 29.06 -9.42
CA ILE A 28 16.70 27.98 -10.08
C ILE A 28 16.47 26.80 -9.11
N ALA A 29 17.48 26.45 -8.30
CA ALA A 29 17.37 25.37 -7.33
C ALA A 29 16.31 25.67 -6.25
N ASP A 30 16.25 26.91 -5.77
CA ASP A 30 15.26 27.36 -4.80
C ASP A 30 13.83 27.30 -5.38
N TRP A 31 13.66 27.85 -6.60
CA TRP A 31 12.38 27.86 -7.30
C TRP A 31 11.85 26.46 -7.62
N LEU A 32 12.71 25.52 -8.03
CA LEU A 32 12.33 24.13 -8.28
C LEU A 32 12.09 23.34 -6.98
N GLY A 33 12.80 23.66 -5.90
CA GLY A 33 12.73 22.97 -4.62
C GLY A 33 11.44 23.26 -3.85
N GLU A 34 10.99 24.52 -3.81
CA GLU A 34 9.81 24.92 -3.04
C GLU A 34 8.52 24.32 -3.58
N SER A 35 8.34 24.30 -4.90
CA SER A 35 7.10 23.81 -5.51
C SER A 35 6.85 22.32 -5.26
N SER A 36 7.92 21.50 -5.26
CA SER A 36 7.78 20.04 -5.12
C SER A 36 7.56 19.60 -3.68
N SER A 37 8.22 20.19 -2.69
CA SER A 37 8.08 19.77 -1.29
C SER A 37 6.77 20.29 -0.68
N ARG A 38 6.42 21.54 -0.99
CA ARG A 38 5.21 22.19 -0.47
C ARG A 38 3.94 21.51 -0.99
N ASN A 39 3.90 21.19 -2.28
CA ASN A 39 2.75 20.52 -2.90
C ASN A 39 2.57 19.08 -2.39
N ARG A 40 3.67 18.38 -2.09
CA ARG A 40 3.62 17.05 -1.44
C ARG A 40 3.05 17.13 -0.02
N ASN A 41 3.49 18.09 0.78
CA ASN A 41 2.97 18.28 2.13
C ASN A 41 1.50 18.68 2.13
N GLU A 42 1.08 19.58 1.23
CA GLU A 42 -0.31 19.98 1.10
C GLU A 42 -1.21 18.81 0.70
N LEU A 43 -0.78 18.01 -0.29
CA LEU A 43 -1.49 16.78 -0.66
C LEU A 43 -1.61 15.84 0.55
N TYR A 44 -0.53 15.60 1.28
CA TYR A 44 -0.54 14.72 2.44
C TYR A 44 -1.50 15.21 3.54
N GLN A 45 -1.50 16.53 3.81
CA GLN A 45 -2.43 17.14 4.77
C GLN A 45 -3.89 16.99 4.32
N ASN A 46 -4.19 17.27 3.06
CA ASN A 46 -5.53 17.09 2.49
C ASN A 46 -6.01 15.64 2.60
N LEU A 47 -5.14 14.66 2.35
CA LEU A 47 -5.46 13.24 2.49
C LEU A 47 -5.70 12.86 3.96
N LEU A 48 -4.92 13.41 4.90
CA LEU A 48 -5.13 13.19 6.33
C LEU A 48 -6.48 13.72 6.79
N GLU A 49 -6.81 14.96 6.43
CA GLU A 49 -8.12 15.53 6.76
C GLU A 49 -9.27 14.70 6.19
N ARG A 50 -9.14 14.26 4.93
CA ARG A 50 -10.16 13.43 4.30
C ARG A 50 -10.29 12.07 4.95
N SER A 51 -9.18 11.43 5.33
CA SER A 51 -9.21 10.18 6.12
C SER A 51 -9.89 10.37 7.46
N GLY A 52 -9.63 11.50 8.14
CA GLY A 52 -10.26 11.86 9.40
C GLY A 52 -11.77 12.01 9.25
N GLN A 53 -12.23 12.70 8.19
CA GLN A 53 -13.65 12.84 7.86
C GLN A 53 -14.32 11.48 7.62
N LEU A 54 -13.69 10.63 6.81
CA LEU A 54 -14.22 9.29 6.49
C LEU A 54 -14.29 8.37 7.69
N ASN A 55 -13.40 8.56 8.68
CA ASN A 55 -13.32 7.73 9.87
C ASN A 55 -14.26 8.17 11.00
N ARG A 56 -14.95 9.32 10.91
CA ARG A 56 -15.84 9.81 11.99
C ARG A 56 -17.01 8.87 12.27
N ASP A 57 -17.58 8.31 11.22
CA ASP A 57 -18.82 7.53 11.30
C ASP A 57 -18.57 6.02 11.21
N LEU A 58 -17.36 5.56 11.56
CA LEU A 58 -16.95 4.16 11.48
C LEU A 58 -17.06 3.42 12.81
N PRO A 59 -17.27 2.09 12.78
CA PRO A 59 -17.39 1.24 11.58
C PRO A 59 -18.77 1.32 10.91
N LYS A 60 -18.81 1.21 9.57
CA LYS A 60 -20.05 1.25 8.79
C LYS A 60 -20.20 0.02 7.91
N LEU A 61 -21.42 -0.52 7.84
CA LEU A 61 -21.75 -1.60 6.91
C LEU A 61 -21.88 -1.02 5.49
N LEU A 62 -21.13 -1.58 4.55
CA LEU A 62 -21.32 -1.28 3.12
C LEU A 62 -22.39 -2.18 2.52
N ASP A 63 -22.41 -3.43 2.95
CA ASP A 63 -23.38 -4.44 2.58
C ASP A 63 -23.50 -5.49 3.71
N ARG A 64 -24.41 -6.46 3.55
CA ARG A 64 -24.66 -7.56 4.51
C ARG A 64 -23.42 -8.40 4.85
N GLN A 65 -22.42 -8.39 3.98
CA GLN A 65 -21.21 -9.22 4.11
C GLN A 65 -19.94 -8.41 4.33
N THR A 66 -19.97 -7.08 4.12
CA THR A 66 -18.76 -6.24 4.10
C THR A 66 -18.91 -5.03 5.02
N ARG A 67 -17.96 -4.90 5.95
CA ARG A 67 -17.82 -3.76 6.86
C ARG A 67 -16.65 -2.90 6.43
N PHE A 68 -16.87 -1.60 6.33
CA PHE A 68 -15.80 -0.62 6.19
C PHE A 68 -15.26 -0.28 7.58
N GLU A 69 -13.95 -0.50 7.77
CA GLU A 69 -13.26 -0.37 9.07
C GLU A 69 -12.64 1.01 9.24
N ARG A 70 -11.82 1.42 8.26
CA ARG A 70 -11.07 2.68 8.28
C ARG A 70 -10.48 3.04 6.93
N ALA A 71 -10.31 4.35 6.71
CA ALA A 71 -9.42 4.92 5.73
C ALA A 71 -8.10 5.35 6.41
N GLU A 72 -6.96 5.03 5.81
CA GLU A 72 -5.64 5.44 6.29
C GLU A 72 -4.83 6.07 5.14
N VAL A 73 -4.02 7.07 5.46
CA VAL A 73 -3.08 7.65 4.49
C VAL A 73 -1.80 6.83 4.52
N ASN A 74 -1.34 6.36 3.36
CA ASN A 74 -0.08 5.65 3.22
C ASN A 74 0.64 6.11 1.94
N ASN A 75 1.90 6.55 2.07
CA ASN A 75 2.74 6.99 0.95
C ASN A 75 2.06 7.94 -0.04
N TYR A 76 1.46 9.02 0.46
CA TYR A 76 0.70 10.01 -0.35
C TYR A 76 -0.51 9.43 -1.11
N GLY A 77 -0.99 8.24 -0.70
CA GLY A 77 -2.21 7.62 -1.20
C GLY A 77 -3.20 7.34 -0.07
N MET A 78 -4.46 7.13 -0.46
CA MET A 78 -5.51 6.67 0.45
C MET A 78 -5.63 5.16 0.37
N ARG A 79 -5.64 4.50 1.53
CA ARG A 79 -5.94 3.08 1.67
C ARG A 79 -7.25 2.92 2.43
N PHE A 80 -8.11 2.03 1.94
CA PHE A 80 -9.37 1.68 2.57
C PHE A 80 -9.31 0.25 3.07
N VAL A 81 -9.64 0.05 4.34
CA VAL A 81 -9.63 -1.25 5.00
C VAL A 81 -11.07 -1.75 5.14
N TYR A 82 -11.31 -2.95 4.62
CA TYR A 82 -12.60 -3.63 4.69
C TYR A 82 -12.45 -4.96 5.41
N SER A 83 -13.49 -5.34 6.15
CA SER A 83 -13.59 -6.65 6.79
C SER A 83 -14.81 -7.40 6.27
N LEU A 84 -14.63 -8.69 6.00
CA LEU A 84 -15.71 -9.60 5.61
C LEU A 84 -16.27 -10.25 6.87
N ILE A 85 -17.53 -9.97 7.18
CA ILE A 85 -18.20 -10.37 8.44
C ILE A 85 -19.08 -11.61 8.26
N ASN A 86 -19.77 -11.71 7.12
CA ASN A 86 -20.56 -12.88 6.75
C ASN A 86 -19.94 -13.51 5.51
N ILE A 87 -18.74 -14.07 5.67
CA ILE A 87 -18.29 -15.08 4.72
C ILE A 87 -19.19 -16.28 5.03
N ASP A 88 -20.05 -16.64 4.08
CA ASP A 88 -20.70 -17.95 4.09
C ASP A 88 -19.58 -18.98 4.12
N LYS A 89 -19.15 -19.35 5.33
CA LYS A 89 -18.34 -20.55 5.52
C LYS A 89 -19.18 -21.61 4.86
N PHE A 90 -18.63 -22.26 3.84
CA PHE A 90 -19.16 -23.48 3.28
C PHE A 90 -19.46 -24.40 4.47
N GLN A 91 -20.71 -24.38 4.94
CA GLN A 91 -21.15 -25.24 5.99
C GLN A 91 -21.31 -26.57 5.29
N TYR A 92 -20.20 -27.33 5.22
CA TYR A 92 -20.28 -28.74 4.89
C TYR A 92 -21.33 -29.31 5.83
N LYS A 93 -22.48 -29.67 5.27
CA LYS A 93 -23.49 -30.40 6.02
C LYS A 93 -22.82 -31.71 6.37
N GLU A 94 -22.35 -31.83 7.61
CA GLU A 94 -21.61 -32.99 8.10
C GLU A 94 -22.37 -34.29 7.81
N SER A 95 -23.71 -34.22 7.83
CA SER A 95 -24.61 -35.29 7.38
C SER A 95 -24.42 -35.69 5.91
N GLN A 96 -24.29 -34.75 4.98
CA GLN A 96 -24.07 -35.04 3.56
C GLN A 96 -22.68 -35.62 3.31
N LEU A 97 -21.67 -35.15 4.05
CA LEU A 97 -20.31 -35.68 3.95
C LEU A 97 -20.26 -37.12 4.49
N LYS A 98 -20.95 -37.36 5.62
CA LYS A 98 -21.10 -38.68 6.21
C LYS A 98 -21.79 -39.65 5.25
N GLU A 99 -22.91 -39.26 4.64
CA GLU A 99 -23.64 -40.09 3.66
C GLU A 99 -22.77 -40.51 2.46
N GLN A 100 -21.81 -39.67 2.04
CA GLN A 100 -20.91 -39.97 0.92
C GLN A 100 -19.73 -40.86 1.32
N ILE A 101 -19.17 -40.64 2.50
CA ILE A 101 -17.91 -41.28 2.95
C ILE A 101 -18.18 -42.59 3.70
N GLU A 102 -19.21 -42.64 4.55
CA GLU A 102 -19.55 -43.77 5.40
C GLU A 102 -19.67 -45.10 4.63
N PRO A 103 -20.39 -45.21 3.49
CA PRO A 103 -20.48 -46.48 2.77
C PRO A 103 -19.14 -46.94 2.19
N GLN A 104 -18.27 -46.01 1.78
CA GLN A 104 -16.95 -46.35 1.24
C GLN A 104 -16.00 -46.81 2.34
N MET A 105 -16.02 -46.11 3.47
CA MET A 105 -15.31 -46.45 4.69
C MET A 105 -15.73 -47.82 5.23
N LEU A 106 -17.05 -48.07 5.33
CA LEU A 106 -17.61 -49.36 5.77
C LEU A 106 -17.19 -50.49 4.84
N ARG A 107 -17.28 -50.27 3.53
CA ARG A 107 -16.88 -51.28 2.54
C ARG A 107 -15.39 -51.61 2.70
N PHE A 108 -14.55 -50.59 2.81
CA PHE A 108 -13.11 -50.76 3.02
C PHE A 108 -12.83 -51.48 4.34
N TYR A 109 -13.43 -51.04 5.44
CA TYR A 109 -13.32 -51.66 6.75
C TYR A 109 -13.75 -53.14 6.74
N CYS A 110 -14.78 -53.52 5.97
CA CYS A 110 -15.21 -54.91 5.85
C CYS A 110 -14.31 -55.75 4.94
N SER A 111 -13.78 -55.18 3.85
CA SER A 111 -13.03 -55.92 2.84
C SER A 111 -11.52 -56.00 3.10
N ASP A 112 -10.94 -55.05 3.85
CA ASP A 112 -9.49 -54.97 4.03
C ASP A 112 -8.98 -56.12 4.92
N PRO A 113 -8.03 -56.95 4.46
CA PRO A 113 -7.39 -57.98 5.26
C PRO A 113 -6.65 -57.42 6.50
N GLY A 114 -6.06 -56.22 6.40
CA GLY A 114 -5.31 -55.58 7.48
C GLY A 114 -6.18 -55.16 8.66
N LEU A 115 -7.48 -54.95 8.43
CA LEU A 115 -8.44 -54.58 9.47
C LEU A 115 -9.18 -55.79 10.07
N LYS A 116 -8.84 -57.02 9.66
CA LYS A 116 -9.52 -58.25 10.11
C LYS A 116 -9.48 -58.44 11.63
N TYR A 117 -8.37 -58.06 12.28
CA TYR A 117 -8.23 -58.17 13.74
C TYR A 117 -9.34 -57.42 14.47
N PHE A 118 -9.61 -56.18 14.06
CA PHE A 118 -10.60 -55.28 14.67
C PHE A 118 -12.07 -55.65 14.38
N ARG A 119 -12.32 -56.58 13.44
CA ARG A 119 -13.68 -57.07 13.15
C ARG A 119 -14.09 -58.26 14.02
N ILE A 120 -13.11 -58.98 14.55
CA ILE A 120 -13.30 -60.31 15.15
C ILE A 120 -13.06 -60.29 16.66
N HIS A 121 -12.30 -59.30 17.16
CA HIS A 121 -12.04 -59.05 18.57
C HIS A 121 -12.66 -57.71 18.96
#